data_AF-A0A2G6CDE8-F1
#
_entry.id   AF-A0A2G6CDE8-F1
#
_cell.length_a   1.000
_cell.length_b   1.000
_cell.length_c   1.000
_cell.angle_alpha   90.00
_cell.angle_beta   90.00
_cell.angle_gamma   90.00
#
_symmetry.space_group_name_H-M   'P 1'
#
loop_
_entity.id
_entity.type
_entity.pdbx_description
1 polymer ?
#
loop_
_entity_poly.entity_id
_entity_poly.type
_entity_poly.pdbx_seq_one_letter_code
_entity_poly.pdbx_strand_id
1 'polypeptide(L)'
;SKLEREMIAVVVSSINKCFYCLTAHGAAVRELSGDPELGELMVMNYRAADLSERHKAMLDFTTKLTEASATIEQADRDQLRQAGFSDRDIWDIAAVVGFFNMTNRIASATEMRPNPEYHASHR
;
A
#
# COMPACT_ATOMS: atom_id res chain seq x y z
N SER A 1 -10.69 5.15 1.95
CA SER A 1 -10.61 6.45 1.26
C SER A 1 -9.83 6.28 -0.04
N LYS A 2 -9.63 7.32 -0.87
CA LYS A 2 -8.71 7.23 -2.02
C LYS A 2 -7.26 7.09 -1.52
N LEU A 3 -6.85 7.93 -0.57
CA LEU A 3 -5.51 7.90 0.03
C LEU A 3 -5.18 6.55 0.68
N GLU A 4 -6.10 5.96 1.46
CA GLU A 4 -5.87 4.65 2.11
C GLU A 4 -5.55 3.55 1.08
N ARG A 5 -6.20 3.57 -0.09
CA ARG A 5 -5.94 2.58 -1.16
C ARG A 5 -4.57 2.80 -1.82
N GLU A 6 -4.15 4.05 -1.97
CA GLU A 6 -2.81 4.37 -2.46
C GLU A 6 -1.71 4.04 -1.44
N MET A 7 -1.96 4.22 -0.14
CA MET A 7 -1.04 3.76 0.91
C MET A 7 -0.83 2.23 0.84
N ILE A 8 -1.92 1.47 0.69
CA ILE A 8 -1.84 0.01 0.47
C ILE A 8 -1.01 -0.27 -0.80
N ALA A 9 -1.29 0.41 -1.90
CA ALA A 9 -0.57 0.25 -3.16
C ALA A 9 0.94 0.42 -3.01
N VAL A 10 1.36 1.49 -2.32
CA VAL A 10 2.78 1.79 -2.10
C VAL A 10 3.43 0.76 -1.18
N VAL A 11 2.77 0.33 -0.09
CA VAL A 11 3.34 -0.68 0.83
C VAL A 11 3.52 -2.04 0.13
N VAL A 12 2.52 -2.51 -0.62
CA VAL A 12 2.67 -3.73 -1.44
C VAL A 12 3.83 -3.59 -2.43
N SER A 13 3.92 -2.44 -3.09
CA SER A 13 4.95 -2.15 -4.09
C SER A 13 6.35 -2.02 -3.48
N SER A 14 6.45 -1.57 -2.24
CA SER A 14 7.71 -1.47 -1.48
C SER A 14 8.25 -2.86 -1.17
N ILE A 15 7.40 -3.75 -0.65
CA ILE A 15 7.74 -5.16 -0.37
C ILE A 15 8.18 -5.87 -1.65
N ASN A 16 7.43 -5.68 -2.74
CA ASN A 16 7.74 -6.29 -4.04
C ASN A 16 8.84 -5.57 -4.84
N LYS A 17 9.35 -4.44 -4.35
CA LYS A 17 10.38 -3.60 -5.02
C LYS A 17 10.02 -3.19 -6.45
N CYS A 18 8.73 -2.91 -6.70
CA CYS A 18 8.25 -2.58 -8.05
C CYS A 18 8.53 -1.10 -8.40
N PHE A 19 9.49 -0.85 -9.28
CA PHE A 19 9.89 0.52 -9.69
C PHE A 19 8.74 1.35 -10.27
N TYR A 20 7.96 0.77 -11.20
CA TYR A 20 6.82 1.47 -11.81
C TYR A 20 5.81 1.90 -10.76
N CYS A 21 5.37 0.95 -9.93
CA CYS A 21 4.30 1.19 -8.98
C CYS A 21 4.74 2.10 -7.82
N LEU A 22 5.99 1.97 -7.33
CA LEU A 22 6.51 2.88 -6.31
C LEU A 22 6.55 4.33 -6.81
N THR A 23 6.96 4.53 -8.06
CA THR A 23 7.03 5.86 -8.66
C THR A 23 5.64 6.48 -8.82
N ALA A 24 4.71 5.75 -9.45
CA ALA A 24 3.38 6.28 -9.76
C ALA A 24 2.49 6.42 -8.51
N HIS A 25 2.39 5.38 -7.68
CA HIS A 25 1.53 5.41 -6.49
C HIS A 25 2.16 6.18 -5.34
N GLY A 26 3.50 6.27 -5.27
CA GLY A 26 4.18 7.19 -4.36
C GLY A 26 3.80 8.65 -4.66
N ALA A 27 3.79 9.04 -5.94
CA ALA A 27 3.31 10.37 -6.34
C ALA A 27 1.84 10.61 -5.97
N ALA A 28 0.97 9.60 -6.13
CA ALA A 28 -0.43 9.68 -5.73
C ALA A 28 -0.63 9.83 -4.21
N VAL A 29 0.18 9.15 -3.38
CA VAL A 29 0.16 9.36 -1.93
C VAL A 29 0.54 10.80 -1.59
N ARG A 30 1.61 11.34 -2.18
CA ARG A 30 2.03 12.73 -1.94
C ARG A 30 0.94 13.73 -2.36
N GLU A 31 0.32 13.51 -3.52
CA GLU A 31 -0.79 14.34 -4.02
C GLU A 31 -2.00 14.34 -3.07
N LEU A 32 -2.50 13.14 -2.74
CA LEU A 32 -3.76 13.00 -2.00
C LEU A 32 -3.65 13.37 -0.53
N SER A 33 -2.46 13.23 0.06
CA SER A 33 -2.21 13.62 1.45
C SER A 33 -1.85 15.10 1.59
N GLY A 34 -1.29 15.72 0.54
CA GLY A 34 -0.63 17.02 0.66
C GLY A 34 0.64 16.97 1.51
N ASP A 35 1.15 15.76 1.79
CA ASP A 35 2.32 15.49 2.63
C ASP A 35 3.35 14.66 1.82
N PRO A 36 4.37 15.33 1.26
CA PRO A 36 5.44 14.65 0.54
C PRO A 36 6.18 13.60 1.38
N GLU A 37 6.36 13.86 2.68
CA GLU A 37 7.11 12.98 3.59
C GLU A 37 6.36 11.66 3.80
N LEU A 38 5.03 11.71 3.91
CA LEU A 38 4.22 10.50 3.98
C LEU A 38 4.44 9.57 2.78
N GLY A 39 4.55 10.14 1.57
CA GLY A 39 4.86 9.37 0.36
C GLY A 39 6.18 8.62 0.47
N GLU A 40 7.24 9.30 0.91
CA GLU A 40 8.56 8.69 1.09
C GLU A 40 8.58 7.64 2.21
N LEU A 41 7.88 7.90 3.32
CA LEU A 41 7.72 6.92 4.40
C LEU A 41 7.02 5.66 3.92
N MET A 42 5.94 5.77 3.13
CA MET A 42 5.25 4.61 2.57
C MET A 42 6.17 3.81 1.61
N VAL A 43 6.97 4.50 0.79
CA VAL A 43 7.92 3.87 -0.14
C VAL A 43 9.03 3.13 0.61
N MET A 44 9.60 3.75 1.63
CA MET A 44 10.83 3.28 2.28
C MET A 44 10.57 2.31 3.44
N ASN A 45 9.69 2.70 4.37
CA ASN A 45 9.30 1.89 5.52
C ASN A 45 8.09 2.53 6.21
N TYR A 46 6.87 2.04 5.92
CA TYR A 46 5.65 2.62 6.49
C TYR A 46 5.63 2.64 8.03
N ARG A 47 6.42 1.77 8.67
CA ARG A 47 6.52 1.69 10.14
C ARG A 47 7.23 2.89 10.76
N ALA A 48 7.94 3.68 9.97
CA ALA A 48 8.55 4.94 10.41
C ALA A 48 7.57 6.12 10.39
N ALA A 49 6.37 5.96 9.79
CA ALA A 49 5.35 6.99 9.79
C ALA A 49 4.58 7.03 11.11
N ASP A 50 4.20 8.23 11.55
CA ASP A 50 3.25 8.43 12.64
C ASP A 50 1.83 8.18 12.12
N LEU A 51 1.39 6.92 12.21
CA LEU A 51 0.10 6.46 11.70
C LEU A 51 -0.90 6.28 12.84
N SER A 52 -2.17 6.58 12.55
CA SER A 52 -3.26 6.14 13.42
C SER A 52 -3.27 4.61 13.54
N GLU A 53 -3.76 4.09 14.67
CA GLU A 53 -3.92 2.65 14.89
C GLU A 53 -4.73 1.99 13.76
N ARG A 54 -5.71 2.71 13.21
CA ARG A 54 -6.49 2.26 12.05
C ARG A 54 -5.62 2.06 10.82
N HIS A 55 -4.80 3.04 10.44
CA HIS A 55 -3.94 2.92 9.26
C HIS A 55 -2.84 1.88 9.48
N LYS A 56 -2.28 1.79 10.69
CA LYS A 56 -1.28 0.79 11.02
C LYS A 56 -1.83 -0.64 10.89
N ALA A 57 -2.99 -0.93 11.45
CA ALA A 57 -3.63 -2.25 11.32
C ALA A 57 -3.89 -2.63 9.86
N MET A 58 -4.34 -1.67 9.03
CA MET A 58 -4.53 -1.86 7.59
C MET A 58 -3.23 -2.22 6.86
N LEU A 59 -2.13 -1.53 7.16
CA LEU A 59 -0.84 -1.74 6.51
C LEU A 59 -0.10 -2.99 7.03
N ASP A 60 -0.30 -3.35 8.30
CA ASP A 60 0.20 -4.61 8.87
C ASP A 60 -0.47 -5.81 8.21
N PHE A 61 -1.81 -5.78 8.04
CA PHE A 61 -2.53 -6.80 7.29
C PHE A 61 -2.08 -6.87 5.82
N THR A 62 -1.90 -5.69 5.19
CA THR A 62 -1.38 -5.57 3.82
C THR A 62 -0.01 -6.25 3.66
N THR A 63 0.88 -6.03 4.63
CA THR A 63 2.21 -6.64 4.65
C THR A 63 2.11 -8.15 4.74
N LYS A 64 1.38 -8.67 5.75
CA LYS A 64 1.24 -10.12 5.95
C LYS A 64 0.61 -10.81 4.74
N LEU A 65 -0.43 -10.20 4.16
CA LEU A 65 -1.11 -10.76 2.98
C LEU A 65 -0.20 -10.75 1.74
N THR A 66 0.74 -9.80 1.63
CA THR A 66 1.71 -9.74 0.54
C THR A 66 2.82 -10.79 0.69
N GLU A 67 3.34 -10.96 1.90
CA GLU A 67 4.49 -11.85 2.16
C GLU A 67 4.07 -13.31 2.35
N ALA A 68 2.93 -13.56 2.99
CA ALA A 68 2.55 -14.88 3.50
C ALA A 68 1.03 -15.08 3.56
N SER A 69 0.31 -14.83 2.46
CA SER A 69 -1.16 -14.94 2.40
C SER A 69 -1.73 -16.27 2.93
N ALA A 70 -1.01 -17.39 2.78
CA ALA A 70 -1.40 -18.70 3.29
C ALA A 70 -1.43 -18.79 4.83
N THR A 71 -0.85 -17.82 5.54
CA THR A 71 -0.80 -17.75 7.01
C THR A 71 -1.86 -16.81 7.60
N ILE A 72 -2.76 -16.28 6.76
CA ILE A 72 -3.86 -15.42 7.21
C ILE A 72 -4.90 -16.25 7.96
N GLU A 73 -5.21 -15.83 9.17
CA GLU A 73 -6.15 -16.47 10.09
C GLU A 73 -7.29 -15.52 10.47
N GLN A 74 -8.24 -16.02 11.28
CA GLN A 74 -9.34 -15.20 11.78
C GLN A 74 -8.86 -14.04 12.66
N ALA A 75 -7.80 -14.25 13.43
CA ALA A 75 -7.21 -13.22 14.29
C ALA A 75 -6.77 -11.97 13.51
N ASP A 76 -6.27 -12.12 12.28
CA ASP A 76 -5.86 -10.98 11.45
C ASP A 76 -7.07 -10.13 11.03
N ARG A 77 -8.20 -10.79 10.69
CA ARG A 77 -9.46 -10.10 10.37
C ARG A 77 -10.06 -9.44 11.60
N ASP A 78 -9.95 -10.08 12.76
CA ASP A 78 -10.44 -9.52 14.02
C ASP A 78 -9.67 -8.27 14.44
N GLN A 79 -8.36 -8.22 14.22
CA GLN A 79 -7.55 -7.00 14.45
C GLN A 79 -8.03 -5.83 13.58
N LEU A 80 -8.36 -6.07 12.31
CA LEU A 80 -8.97 -5.04 11.45
C LEU A 80 -10.34 -4.58 12.00
N ARG A 81 -11.19 -5.50 12.46
CA ARG A 81 -12.47 -5.13 13.07
C ARG A 81 -12.30 -4.30 14.34
N GLN A 82 -11.33 -4.64 15.18
CA GLN A 82 -10.99 -3.87 16.38
C GLN A 82 -10.52 -2.45 16.03
N ALA A 83 -9.83 -2.30 14.89
CA ALA A 83 -9.44 -1.00 14.33
C ALA A 83 -10.58 -0.25 13.60
N GLY A 84 -11.81 -0.77 13.65
CA GLY A 84 -13.01 -0.13 13.11
C GLY A 84 -13.26 -0.40 11.62
N PHE A 85 -12.66 -1.43 11.03
CA PHE A 85 -12.99 -1.86 9.66
C PHE A 85 -14.19 -2.81 9.66
N SER A 86 -15.16 -2.57 8.76
CA SER A 86 -16.24 -3.51 8.49
C SER A 86 -15.75 -4.69 7.65
N ASP A 87 -16.52 -5.78 7.57
CA ASP A 87 -16.19 -6.90 6.67
C ASP A 87 -16.10 -6.46 5.20
N ARG A 88 -16.87 -5.44 4.82
CA ARG A 88 -16.75 -4.84 3.48
C ARG A 88 -15.41 -4.14 3.29
N ASP A 89 -14.95 -3.40 4.28
CA ASP A 89 -13.65 -2.74 4.22
C ASP A 89 -12.51 -3.76 4.17
N ILE A 90 -12.61 -4.86 4.94
CA ILE A 90 -11.63 -5.96 4.92
C ILE A 90 -11.54 -6.56 3.52
N TRP A 91 -12.69 -6.78 2.87
CA TRP A 91 -12.73 -7.21 1.48
C TRP A 91 -12.05 -6.22 0.53
N ASP A 92 -12.36 -4.92 0.67
CA ASP A 92 -11.77 -3.88 -0.18
C ASP A 92 -10.25 -3.76 0.02
N ILE A 93 -9.76 -3.87 1.26
CA ILE A 93 -8.32 -3.94 1.57
C ILE A 93 -7.70 -5.16 0.85
N ALA A 94 -8.24 -6.35 1.05
CA ALA A 94 -7.70 -7.58 0.46
C ALA A 94 -7.70 -7.53 -1.08
N ALA A 95 -8.75 -6.96 -1.68
CA ALA A 95 -8.84 -6.78 -3.13
C ALA A 95 -7.75 -5.83 -3.67
N VAL A 96 -7.50 -4.71 -3.00
CA VAL A 96 -6.44 -3.77 -3.38
C VAL A 96 -5.05 -4.41 -3.21
N VAL A 97 -4.82 -5.15 -2.12
CA VAL A 97 -3.56 -5.88 -1.90
C VAL A 97 -3.32 -6.91 -3.00
N GLY A 98 -4.33 -7.71 -3.34
CA GLY A 98 -4.25 -8.70 -4.41
C GLY A 98 -4.00 -8.06 -5.79
N PHE A 99 -4.67 -6.95 -6.06
CA PHE A 99 -4.50 -6.19 -7.30
C PHE A 99 -3.06 -5.69 -7.45
N PHE A 100 -2.47 -5.08 -6.42
CA PHE A 100 -1.09 -4.61 -6.49
C PHE A 100 -0.07 -5.74 -6.52
N ASN A 101 -0.34 -6.87 -5.86
CA ASN A 101 0.47 -8.06 -6.04
C ASN A 101 0.48 -8.55 -7.50
N MET A 102 -0.64 -8.46 -8.21
CA MET A 102 -0.70 -8.77 -9.65
C MET A 102 0.04 -7.71 -10.49
N THR A 103 -0.27 -6.43 -10.35
CA THR A 103 0.29 -5.38 -11.21
C THR A 103 1.79 -5.21 -11.00
N ASN A 104 2.29 -5.35 -9.77
CA ASN A 104 3.73 -5.32 -9.48
C ASN A 104 4.47 -6.42 -10.23
N ARG A 105 3.92 -7.65 -10.25
CA ARG A 105 4.51 -8.80 -10.94
C ARG A 105 4.55 -8.57 -12.44
N ILE A 106 3.47 -8.06 -13.03
CA ILE A 106 3.40 -7.74 -14.46
C ILE A 106 4.41 -6.64 -14.79
N ALA A 107 4.38 -5.50 -14.09
CA ALA A 107 5.26 -4.37 -14.35
C ALA A 107 6.74 -4.75 -14.25
N SER A 108 7.10 -5.54 -13.24
CA SER A 108 8.48 -6.01 -13.05
C SER A 108 8.89 -7.02 -14.13
N ALA A 109 8.00 -7.94 -14.50
CA ALA A 109 8.27 -8.94 -15.54
C ALA A 109 8.46 -8.34 -16.93
N THR A 110 7.80 -7.22 -17.22
CA THR A 110 7.83 -6.57 -18.54
C THR A 110 8.73 -5.33 -18.59
N GLU A 111 9.51 -5.06 -17.53
CA GLU A 111 10.34 -3.84 -17.42
C GLU A 111 9.55 -2.54 -17.66
N MET A 112 8.32 -2.48 -17.16
CA MET A 112 7.44 -1.32 -17.37
C MET A 112 8.07 -0.06 -16.75
N ARG A 113 8.15 1.03 -17.53
CA ARG A 113 8.76 2.29 -17.10
C ARG A 113 7.67 3.32 -16.74
N PRO A 114 7.73 3.92 -15.53
CA PRO A 114 6.81 4.99 -15.16
C PRO A 114 7.12 6.25 -15.96
N ASN A 115 6.10 7.09 -16.15
CA ASN A 115 6.25 8.40 -16.76
C ASN A 115 7.24 9.26 -15.94
N PRO A 116 8.22 9.95 -16.58
CA PRO A 116 9.23 10.73 -15.86
C PRO A 116 8.65 11.84 -14.97
N GLU A 117 7.48 12.37 -15.31
CA GLU A 117 6.81 13.46 -14.61
C GLU A 117 6.54 13.11 -13.14
N TYR A 118 6.19 11.86 -12.85
CA TYR A 118 5.90 11.39 -11.48
C TYR A 118 7.05 11.60 -10.50
N HIS A 119 8.31 11.60 -10.99
CA HIS A 119 9.45 11.83 -10.13
C HIS A 119 9.48 13.25 -9.56
N ALA A 120 8.98 14.24 -10.29
CA ALA A 120 9.00 15.65 -9.87
C ALA A 120 7.69 16.13 -9.23
N SER A 121 6.60 15.35 -9.37
CA SER A 121 5.28 15.71 -8.88
C SER A 121 5.18 15.68 -7.34
N HIS A 122 4.47 16.67 -6.79
CA HIS A 122 4.05 16.74 -5.38
C HIS A 122 5.20 16.51 -4.39
N ARG A 123 6.34 17.16 -4.62
CA ARG A 123 7.49 17.16 -3.72
C ARG A 123 7.39 18.23 -2.64
#